data_AF-A0A813RJ91-F1
#
_entry.id   AF-A0A813RJ91-F1
#
_cell.length_a   1.000
_cell.length_b   1.000
_cell.length_c   1.000
_cell.angle_alpha   90.00
_cell.angle_beta   90.00
_cell.angle_gamma   90.00
#
_symmetry.space_group_name_H-M   'P 1'
#
loop_
_entity.id
_entity.type
_entity.pdbx_description
1 polymer ?
#
loop_
_entity_poly.entity_id
_entity_poly.type
_entity_poly.pdbx_seq_one_letter_code
_entity_poly.pdbx_strand_id
1 'polypeptide(L)'
;MKDVGNGSFVCPNDRQLQLRAKLNSGWSFHTGRTPTRSASATPTNRFGSAAAAATNAATNGNQSLRDEELERIKKVLERAQRIELIEQERVGKLIDRLDNMKKHATGNGSSQCVLCADGFGMLGASSVCCVDCHKSVCNKCSIETVYNQQVISLCKICSENREVLGFFVPYHRVQLYLQV
;
A
#
# COMPACT_ATOMS: atom_id res chain seq x y z
N MET A 1 12.71 34.29 -9.74
CA MET A 1 12.24 34.91 -8.49
C MET A 1 11.03 35.80 -8.84
N LYS A 2 9.81 35.62 -8.33
CA LYS A 2 9.37 35.17 -7.01
C LYS A 2 8.02 34.40 -7.08
N ASP A 3 8.05 33.19 -6.53
CA ASP A 3 7.06 32.42 -5.76
C ASP A 3 5.60 32.25 -6.25
N VAL A 4 5.40 31.15 -6.99
CA VAL A 4 4.13 30.43 -7.13
C VAL A 4 3.94 29.59 -5.86
N GLY A 5 2.99 29.98 -5.00
CA GLY A 5 2.70 29.34 -3.71
C GLY A 5 2.14 27.92 -3.86
N ASN A 6 3.05 26.96 -3.95
CA ASN A 6 2.84 25.53 -4.09
C ASN A 6 2.30 24.94 -2.76
N GLY A 7 0.99 24.75 -2.65
CA GLY A 7 0.36 24.05 -1.53
C GLY A 7 0.54 22.55 -1.62
N SER A 8 1.77 22.05 -1.44
CA SER A 8 2.02 20.60 -1.50
C SER A 8 1.20 19.91 -0.40
N PHE A 9 0.33 19.00 -0.83
CA PHE A 9 -0.42 18.17 0.10
C PHE A 9 0.56 17.13 0.65
N VAL A 10 1.11 17.40 1.83
CA VAL A 10 1.99 16.47 2.53
C VAL A 10 1.12 15.61 3.44
N CYS A 11 1.12 14.30 3.20
CA CYS A 11 0.43 13.35 4.07
C CYS A 11 0.99 13.46 5.50
N PRO A 12 0.14 13.66 6.53
CA PRO A 12 0.60 13.74 7.91
C PRO A 12 1.18 12.40 8.36
N ASN A 13 2.09 12.43 9.34
CA ASN A 13 2.67 11.18 9.85
C ASN A 13 1.63 10.33 10.62
N ASP A 14 1.85 9.02 10.67
CA ASP A 14 0.94 8.04 11.30
C ASP A 14 0.57 8.37 12.74
N ARG A 15 1.49 8.93 13.54
CA ARG A 15 1.21 9.35 14.92
C ARG A 15 0.21 10.50 14.97
N GLN A 16 0.26 11.44 14.02
CA GLN A 16 -0.72 12.53 13.92
C GLN A 16 -2.08 12.02 13.45
N LEU A 17 -2.12 11.03 12.55
CA LEU A 17 -3.36 10.39 12.10
C LEU A 17 -4.07 9.68 13.26
N GLN A 18 -3.32 8.92 14.06
CA GLN A 18 -3.85 8.18 15.21
C GLN A 18 -4.38 9.11 16.32
N LEU A 19 -3.69 10.23 16.58
CA LEU A 19 -4.15 11.25 17.53
C LEU A 19 -5.43 11.94 17.04
N ARG A 20 -5.52 12.26 15.75
CA ARG A 20 -6.71 12.90 15.17
C ARG A 20 -7.95 12.02 15.24
N ALA A 21 -7.78 10.71 14.99
CA ALA A 21 -8.85 9.73 15.15
C ALA A 21 -9.35 9.63 16.61
N LYS A 22 -8.43 9.69 17.58
CA LYS A 22 -8.79 9.66 19.02
C LYS A 22 -9.47 10.93 19.52
N LEU A 23 -9.14 12.08 18.94
CA LEU A 23 -9.67 13.39 19.33
C LEU A 23 -10.95 13.78 18.56
N ASN A 24 -11.48 12.88 17.71
CA ASN A 24 -12.61 13.15 16.82
C ASN A 24 -12.40 14.42 15.96
N SER A 25 -11.15 14.80 15.72
CA SER A 25 -10.78 15.91 14.86
C SER A 25 -10.59 15.35 13.45
N GLY A 26 -11.44 15.75 12.51
CA GLY A 26 -11.48 15.19 11.16
C GLY A 26 -10.15 15.19 10.39
N TRP A 27 -10.16 14.49 9.26
CA TRP A 27 -8.96 14.14 8.46
C TRP A 27 -8.39 15.29 7.61
N SER A 28 -8.96 16.50 7.71
CA SER A 28 -8.58 17.67 6.90
C SER A 28 -8.37 18.90 7.79
N PHE A 29 -7.19 19.52 7.75
CA PHE A 29 -6.92 20.84 8.34
C PHE A 29 -6.56 21.81 7.23
N HIS A 30 -7.41 22.81 6.97
CA HIS A 30 -7.09 23.87 5.99
C HIS A 30 -5.97 24.75 6.55
N THR A 31 -4.77 24.68 5.97
CA THR A 31 -3.70 25.68 6.16
C THR A 31 -4.07 26.93 5.36
N GLY A 32 -5.02 27.72 5.87
CA GLY A 32 -5.56 28.83 5.11
C GLY A 32 -6.46 29.75 5.93
N ARG A 33 -6.02 30.13 7.13
CA ARG A 33 -6.50 31.33 7.82
C ARG A 33 -5.49 31.73 8.89
N THR A 34 -4.53 32.57 8.52
CA THR A 34 -3.85 33.44 9.47
C THR A 34 -4.87 34.51 9.88
N PRO A 35 -5.33 34.58 11.14
CA PRO A 35 -5.83 35.84 11.63
C PRO A 35 -4.60 36.72 11.86
N THR A 36 -4.41 37.71 11.00
CA THR A 36 -3.61 38.88 11.36
C THR A 36 -4.22 39.47 12.63
N ARG A 37 -3.56 39.23 13.77
CA ARG A 37 -3.77 40.00 14.99
C ARG A 37 -2.45 40.61 15.42
N SER A 38 -2.19 41.77 14.85
CA SER A 38 -1.54 42.86 15.56
C SER A 38 -2.28 43.14 16.89
N ALA A 39 -1.48 43.37 17.94
CA ALA A 39 -1.80 44.07 19.17
C ALA A 39 -2.85 43.48 20.15
N SER A 40 -2.31 43.00 21.29
CA SER A 40 -2.71 43.35 22.67
C SER A 40 -4.13 43.90 22.93
N ALA A 41 -4.97 43.12 23.63
CA ALA A 41 -5.93 43.64 24.61
C ALA A 41 -6.54 42.51 25.46
N THR A 42 -6.48 42.72 26.77
CA THR A 42 -7.06 41.99 27.92
C THR A 42 -8.58 41.80 27.80
N PRO A 43 -9.19 40.73 28.37
CA PRO A 43 -10.63 40.54 28.34
C PRO A 43 -11.31 41.24 29.53
N THR A 44 -12.25 42.16 29.26
CA THR A 44 -13.28 42.55 30.24
C THR A 44 -14.65 42.58 29.57
N ASN A 45 -15.58 41.81 30.14
CA ASN A 45 -17.00 41.79 29.77
C ASN A 45 -17.67 43.12 30.13
N ARG A 46 -18.54 43.66 29.26
CA ARG A 46 -19.69 44.47 29.69
C ARG A 46 -20.78 44.57 28.61
N PHE A 47 -22.01 44.50 29.09
CA PHE A 47 -23.32 44.61 28.45
C PHE A 47 -23.49 45.83 27.52
N GLY A 48 -24.33 45.70 26.50
CA GLY A 48 -24.90 46.84 25.76
C GLY A 48 -25.41 46.49 24.35
N SER A 49 -26.73 46.34 24.24
CA SER A 49 -27.52 46.18 23.01
C SER A 49 -27.65 47.49 22.21
N ALA A 50 -27.59 47.44 20.87
CA ALA A 50 -28.54 48.12 19.96
C ALA A 50 -28.27 47.73 18.50
N ALA A 51 -29.36 47.53 17.77
CA ALA A 51 -29.47 46.93 16.45
C ALA A 51 -28.85 47.74 15.29
N ALA A 52 -28.30 47.02 14.30
CA ALA A 52 -28.61 47.24 12.88
C ALA A 52 -28.09 46.07 12.02
N ALA A 53 -29.05 45.26 11.53
CA ALA A 53 -29.08 44.62 10.21
C ALA A 53 -27.86 43.81 9.72
N ALA A 54 -27.97 42.48 9.75
CA ALA A 54 -28.16 41.68 8.53
C ALA A 54 -28.15 40.18 8.87
N THR A 55 -29.15 39.52 8.31
CA THR A 55 -29.53 38.11 8.38
C THR A 55 -28.51 37.13 7.80
N ASN A 56 -28.61 35.86 8.25
CA ASN A 56 -27.97 34.61 7.75
C ASN A 56 -26.55 34.36 8.29
N ALA A 57 -26.14 33.21 8.86
CA ALA A 57 -26.70 31.87 8.97
C ALA A 57 -26.03 31.22 10.21
N ALA A 58 -26.78 30.74 11.19
CA ALA A 58 -27.24 29.35 11.26
C ALA A 58 -26.11 28.31 11.10
N THR A 59 -25.87 27.59 12.21
CA THR A 59 -25.78 26.12 12.27
C THR A 59 -24.82 25.36 11.32
N ASN A 60 -24.06 24.42 11.87
CA ASN A 60 -24.36 22.98 11.78
C ASN A 60 -23.09 22.11 11.74
N GLY A 61 -22.96 21.23 12.73
CA GLY A 61 -22.04 20.09 12.73
C GLY A 61 -22.50 18.99 11.78
N ASN A 62 -22.74 19.33 10.52
CA ASN A 62 -23.10 18.41 9.47
C ASN A 62 -22.69 19.02 8.13
N GLN A 63 -21.39 18.94 7.81
CA GLN A 63 -20.95 19.16 6.44
C GLN A 63 -21.40 17.94 5.63
N SER A 64 -22.69 17.89 5.30
CA SER A 64 -23.19 17.04 4.25
C SER A 64 -22.34 17.33 3.02
N LEU A 65 -21.57 16.34 2.57
CA LEU A 65 -20.74 16.46 1.37
C LEU A 65 -21.62 17.05 0.27
N ARG A 66 -21.19 18.15 -0.34
CA ARG A 66 -21.94 18.71 -1.47
C ARG A 66 -22.03 17.62 -2.54
N ASP A 67 -23.13 17.55 -3.26
CA ASP A 67 -23.37 16.48 -4.24
C ASP A 67 -22.21 16.34 -5.24
N GLU A 68 -21.55 17.45 -5.59
CA GLU A 68 -20.36 17.47 -6.44
C GLU A 68 -19.12 16.81 -5.81
N GLU A 69 -18.87 17.02 -4.51
CA GLU A 69 -17.76 16.41 -3.77
C GLU A 69 -18.01 14.93 -3.55
N LEU A 70 -19.27 14.57 -3.25
CA LEU A 70 -19.71 13.19 -3.15
C LEU A 70 -19.52 12.46 -4.48
N GLU A 71 -19.87 13.09 -5.60
CA GLU A 71 -19.70 12.54 -6.94
C GLU A 71 -18.22 12.35 -7.30
N ARG A 72 -17.35 13.30 -6.91
CA ARG A 72 -15.90 13.13 -7.07
C ARG A 72 -15.36 11.94 -6.28
N ILE A 73 -15.81 11.75 -5.04
CA ILE A 73 -15.41 10.61 -4.20
C ILE A 73 -15.88 9.29 -4.81
N LYS A 74 -17.12 9.22 -5.28
CA LYS A 74 -17.66 8.02 -5.95
C LYS A 74 -16.82 7.60 -7.16
N LYS A 75 -16.40 8.55 -8.00
CA LYS A 75 -15.54 8.27 -9.16
C LYS A 75 -14.16 7.72 -8.76
N VAL A 76 -13.58 8.21 -7.66
CA VAL A 76 -12.30 7.69 -7.14
C VAL A 76 -12.47 6.25 -6.65
N LEU A 77 -13.54 5.98 -5.90
CA LEU A 77 -13.88 4.63 -5.41
C LEU A 77 -14.10 3.65 -6.57
N GLU A 78 -14.91 4.03 -7.57
CA GLU A 78 -15.19 3.19 -8.73
C GLU A 78 -13.90 2.87 -9.52
N ARG A 79 -13.02 3.85 -9.68
CA ARG A 79 -11.71 3.64 -10.29
C ARG A 79 -10.84 2.69 -9.47
N ALA A 80 -10.81 2.86 -8.15
CA ALA A 80 -10.04 1.99 -7.25
C ALA A 80 -10.56 0.55 -7.31
N GLN A 81 -11.88 0.35 -7.26
CA GLN A 81 -12.52 -0.96 -7.39
C GLN A 81 -12.21 -1.63 -8.74
N ARG A 82 -12.24 -0.86 -9.84
CA ARG A 82 -11.85 -1.39 -11.16
C ARG A 82 -10.41 -1.88 -11.19
N ILE A 83 -9.49 -1.11 -10.59
CA ILE A 83 -8.07 -1.49 -10.50
C ILE A 83 -7.92 -2.75 -9.64
N GLU A 84 -8.66 -2.84 -8.52
CA GLU A 84 -8.64 -3.99 -7.62
C GLU A 84 -9.09 -5.27 -8.33
N LEU A 85 -10.20 -5.23 -9.08
CA LEU A 85 -10.67 -6.39 -9.84
C LEU A 85 -9.67 -6.87 -10.89
N ILE A 86 -9.05 -5.94 -11.62
CA ILE A 86 -8.02 -6.27 -12.63
C ILE A 86 -6.79 -6.87 -11.95
N GLU A 87 -6.38 -6.30 -10.82
CA GLU A 87 -5.23 -6.79 -10.08
C GLU A 87 -5.48 -8.16 -9.45
N GLN A 88 -6.70 -8.41 -8.96
CA GLN A 88 -7.12 -9.71 -8.47
C GLN A 88 -7.05 -10.77 -9.57
N GLU A 89 -7.47 -10.45 -10.79
CA GLU A 89 -7.34 -11.37 -11.94
C GLU A 89 -5.86 -11.63 -12.28
N ARG A 90 -5.03 -10.59 -12.29
CA ARG A 90 -3.58 -10.71 -12.56
C ARG A 90 -2.90 -11.59 -11.53
N VAL A 91 -3.18 -11.35 -10.24
CA VAL A 91 -2.69 -12.13 -9.11
C VAL A 91 -3.17 -13.58 -9.21
N GLY A 92 -4.45 -13.80 -9.52
CA GLY A 92 -5.01 -15.15 -9.67
C GLY A 92 -4.22 -15.98 -10.67
N LYS A 93 -3.93 -15.42 -11.85
CA LYS A 93 -3.11 -16.10 -12.88
C LYS A 93 -1.69 -16.45 -12.40
N LEU A 94 -1.08 -15.60 -11.57
CA LEU A 94 0.24 -15.89 -11.00
C LEU A 94 0.18 -17.03 -9.97
N ILE A 95 -0.87 -17.05 -9.13
CA ILE A 95 -1.09 -18.13 -8.16
C ILE A 95 -1.34 -19.45 -8.89
N ASP A 96 -2.22 -19.46 -9.89
CA ASP A 96 -2.53 -20.66 -10.69
C ASP A 96 -1.28 -21.23 -11.35
N ARG A 97 -0.43 -20.35 -11.92
CA ARG A 97 0.85 -20.75 -12.50
C ARG A 97 1.79 -21.34 -11.44
N LEU A 98 1.90 -20.70 -10.29
CA LEU A 98 2.77 -21.14 -9.21
C LEU A 98 2.33 -22.51 -8.67
N ASP A 99 1.03 -22.71 -8.45
CA ASP A 99 0.49 -23.97 -7.97
C ASP A 99 0.63 -25.07 -9.02
N ASN A 100 0.46 -24.75 -10.30
CA ASN A 100 0.78 -25.67 -11.38
C ASN A 100 2.26 -26.08 -11.36
N MET A 101 3.19 -25.15 -11.15
CA MET A 101 4.62 -25.48 -11.03
C MET A 101 4.90 -26.39 -9.82
N LYS A 102 4.31 -26.09 -8.66
CA LYS A 102 4.46 -26.93 -7.46
C LYS A 102 3.95 -28.34 -7.67
N LYS A 103 2.78 -28.49 -8.31
CA LYS A 103 2.16 -29.79 -8.59
C LYS A 103 3.03 -30.69 -9.47
N HIS A 104 3.79 -30.10 -10.39
CA HIS A 104 4.64 -30.84 -11.34
C HIS A 104 6.10 -30.98 -10.89
N ALA A 105 6.47 -30.44 -9.72
CA ALA A 105 7.78 -30.66 -9.15
C ALA A 105 7.86 -32.09 -8.57
N THR A 106 8.87 -32.86 -8.99
CA THR A 106 8.94 -34.31 -8.72
C THR A 106 10.18 -34.74 -7.92
N GLY A 107 11.16 -33.86 -7.73
CA GLY A 107 12.42 -34.23 -7.09
C GLY A 107 12.48 -33.98 -5.59
N ASN A 108 13.39 -34.68 -4.92
CA ASN A 108 13.54 -34.60 -3.46
C ASN A 108 14.31 -33.35 -2.98
N GLY A 109 15.15 -32.75 -3.83
CA GLY A 109 15.96 -31.59 -3.50
C GLY A 109 17.20 -31.89 -2.65
N SER A 110 17.60 -33.15 -2.52
CA SER A 110 18.84 -33.56 -1.82
C SER A 110 19.81 -34.23 -2.79
N SER A 111 19.48 -35.41 -3.29
CA SER A 111 20.25 -36.14 -4.31
C SER A 111 19.77 -35.89 -5.74
N GLN A 112 18.62 -35.24 -5.89
CA GLN A 112 17.99 -34.94 -7.17
C GLN A 112 17.48 -33.50 -7.20
N CYS A 113 17.43 -32.90 -8.38
CA CYS A 113 16.88 -31.56 -8.58
C CYS A 113 15.43 -31.51 -8.11
N VAL A 114 15.11 -30.59 -7.19
CA VAL A 114 13.75 -30.45 -6.62
C VAL A 114 12.63 -30.31 -7.67
N LEU A 115 12.93 -29.78 -8.86
CA LEU A 115 11.92 -29.59 -9.91
C LEU A 115 11.80 -30.78 -10.86
N CYS A 116 12.90 -31.16 -11.53
CA CYS A 116 12.89 -32.15 -12.60
C CYS A 116 13.34 -33.56 -12.19
N ALA A 117 13.75 -33.76 -10.94
CA ALA A 117 14.28 -35.02 -10.42
C ALA A 117 15.59 -35.53 -11.07
N ASP A 118 16.27 -34.73 -11.90
CA ASP A 118 17.60 -35.06 -12.42
C ASP A 118 18.57 -35.33 -11.26
N GLY A 119 19.28 -36.45 -11.33
CA GLY A 119 20.25 -36.86 -10.31
C GLY A 119 21.50 -35.99 -10.28
N PHE A 120 22.00 -35.76 -9.08
CA PHE A 120 23.30 -35.15 -8.81
C PHE A 120 24.35 -36.22 -8.53
N GLY A 121 25.62 -35.95 -8.83
CA GLY A 121 26.73 -36.88 -8.64
C GLY A 121 27.78 -36.79 -9.73
N MET A 122 28.66 -37.79 -9.82
CA MET A 122 29.84 -37.75 -10.68
C MET A 122 29.52 -37.62 -12.19
N LEU A 123 28.43 -38.21 -12.64
CA LEU A 123 27.89 -38.07 -14.00
C LEU A 123 26.58 -37.26 -14.03
N GLY A 124 26.23 -36.66 -12.90
CA GLY A 124 24.97 -35.95 -12.71
C GLY A 124 25.06 -34.48 -13.14
N ALA A 125 23.92 -33.80 -13.06
CA ALA A 125 23.88 -32.36 -13.27
C ALA A 125 24.66 -31.62 -12.17
N SER A 126 25.12 -30.40 -12.46
CA SER A 126 25.59 -29.51 -11.40
C SER A 126 24.46 -29.19 -10.43
N SER A 127 24.78 -29.14 -9.14
CA SER A 127 23.84 -28.85 -8.07
C SER A 127 24.08 -27.43 -7.54
N VAL A 128 23.01 -26.64 -7.50
CA VAL A 128 22.99 -25.30 -6.90
C VAL A 128 21.95 -25.29 -5.78
N CYS A 129 22.29 -24.68 -4.64
CA CYS A 129 21.37 -24.57 -3.51
C CYS A 129 20.49 -23.33 -3.66
N CYS A 130 19.16 -23.51 -3.62
CA CYS A 130 18.22 -22.41 -3.59
C CYS A 130 18.31 -21.66 -2.26
N VAL A 131 18.44 -20.33 -2.30
CA VAL A 131 18.52 -19.50 -1.08
C VAL A 131 17.24 -19.55 -0.24
N ASP A 132 16.07 -19.71 -0.87
CA ASP A 132 14.78 -19.61 -0.16
C ASP A 132 14.33 -20.93 0.47
N CYS A 133 14.43 -22.04 -0.27
CA CYS A 133 13.92 -23.34 0.19
C CYS A 133 15.02 -24.32 0.60
N HIS A 134 16.29 -23.93 0.47
CA HIS A 134 17.48 -24.72 0.82
C HIS A 134 17.56 -26.10 0.15
N LYS A 135 16.86 -26.28 -0.97
CA LYS A 135 16.89 -27.52 -1.77
C LYS A 135 17.84 -27.37 -2.94
N SER A 136 18.43 -28.49 -3.34
CA SER A 136 19.32 -28.62 -4.50
C SER A 136 18.54 -28.57 -5.82
N VAL A 137 19.07 -27.82 -6.78
CA VAL A 137 18.45 -27.51 -8.08
C VAL A 137 19.51 -27.64 -9.18
N CYS A 138 19.15 -28.19 -10.33
CA CYS A 138 20.05 -28.17 -11.49
C CYS A 138 20.09 -26.79 -12.14
N ASN A 139 21.17 -26.51 -12.90
CA ASN A 139 21.35 -25.25 -13.62
C ASN A 139 20.17 -24.86 -14.55
N LYS A 140 19.46 -25.84 -15.13
CA LYS A 140 18.27 -25.61 -15.97
C LYS A 140 17.04 -25.17 -15.18
N CYS A 141 17.01 -25.49 -13.89
CA CYS A 141 15.88 -25.25 -12.99
C CYS A 141 16.16 -24.12 -11.99
N SER A 142 17.38 -23.62 -11.94
CA SER A 142 17.79 -22.46 -11.16
C SER A 142 17.66 -21.15 -11.96
N ILE A 143 17.41 -20.07 -11.25
CA ILE A 143 17.43 -18.70 -11.74
C ILE A 143 18.47 -17.95 -10.90
N GLU A 144 19.43 -17.32 -11.57
CA GLU A 144 20.37 -16.41 -10.93
C GLU A 144 19.81 -14.99 -10.96
N THR A 145 19.79 -14.33 -9.81
CA THR A 145 19.29 -12.96 -9.68
C THR A 145 20.18 -12.16 -8.74
N VAL A 146 20.12 -10.83 -8.84
CA VAL A 146 20.93 -9.94 -8.00
C VAL A 146 20.05 -9.34 -6.91
N TYR A 147 20.42 -9.55 -5.66
CA TYR A 147 19.78 -8.95 -4.50
C TYR A 147 20.83 -8.20 -3.67
N ASN A 148 20.62 -6.90 -3.42
CA ASN A 148 21.56 -6.06 -2.67
C ASN A 148 23.03 -6.18 -3.14
N GLN A 149 23.27 -6.13 -4.45
CA GLN A 149 24.59 -6.28 -5.08
C GLN A 149 25.25 -7.66 -4.90
N GLN A 150 24.51 -8.67 -4.44
CA GLN A 150 24.96 -10.06 -4.36
C GLN A 150 24.19 -10.94 -5.34
N VAL A 151 24.89 -11.81 -6.05
CA VAL A 151 24.27 -12.81 -6.93
C VAL A 151 23.76 -13.96 -6.05
N ILE A 152 22.46 -14.21 -6.13
CA ILE A 152 21.79 -15.30 -5.43
C ILE A 152 21.17 -16.25 -6.45
N SER A 153 21.03 -17.53 -6.08
CA SER A 153 20.35 -18.53 -6.89
C SER A 153 19.06 -18.99 -6.24
N LEU A 154 18.00 -19.10 -7.04
CA LEU A 154 16.67 -19.54 -6.63
C LEU A 154 16.20 -20.67 -7.53
N CYS A 155 15.42 -21.61 -7.00
CA CYS A 155 14.66 -22.50 -7.89
C CYS A 155 13.55 -21.68 -8.59
N LYS A 156 13.13 -22.12 -9.78
CA LYS A 156 12.04 -21.44 -10.53
C LYS A 156 10.77 -21.23 -9.70
N ILE A 157 10.41 -22.16 -8.81
CA ILE A 157 9.25 -22.01 -7.91
C ILE A 157 9.47 -20.86 -6.92
N CYS A 158 10.63 -20.78 -6.25
CA CYS A 158 10.92 -19.71 -5.30
C CYS A 158 11.05 -18.35 -5.99
N SER A 159 11.64 -18.33 -7.20
CA SER A 159 11.65 -17.12 -8.03
C SER A 159 10.24 -16.62 -8.32
N GLU A 160 9.34 -17.50 -8.78
CA GLU A 160 7.94 -17.13 -9.06
C GLU A 160 7.18 -16.73 -7.79
N ASN A 161 7.45 -17.41 -6.67
CA ASN A 161 6.84 -17.10 -5.38
C ASN A 161 7.23 -15.71 -4.85
N ARG A 162 8.45 -15.25 -5.12
CA ARG A 162 8.87 -13.87 -4.81
C ARG A 162 8.12 -12.83 -5.62
N GLU A 163 7.76 -13.12 -6.87
CA GLU A 163 6.92 -12.23 -7.67
C GLU A 163 5.52 -12.14 -7.03
N VAL A 164 4.90 -13.28 -6.73
CA VAL A 164 3.60 -13.32 -6.05
C VAL A 164 3.62 -12.52 -4.74
N LEU A 165 4.63 -12.74 -3.88
CA LEU A 165 4.72 -12.08 -2.58
C LEU A 165 5.19 -10.61 -2.68
N GLY A 166 6.05 -10.27 -3.63
CA GLY A 166 6.54 -8.90 -3.86
C GLY A 166 5.42 -7.94 -4.30
N PHE A 167 4.41 -8.45 -5.03
CA PHE A 167 3.24 -7.67 -5.43
C PHE A 167 2.12 -7.63 -4.38
N PHE A 168 2.06 -8.54 -3.41
CA PHE A 168 0.97 -8.59 -2.41
C PHE A 168 1.08 -7.52 -1.30
N VAL A 169 2.28 -6.97 -1.09
CA VAL A 169 2.58 -6.09 0.06
C VAL A 169 1.88 -4.71 0.03
N PRO A 170 1.51 -4.10 -1.12
CA PRO A 170 0.75 -2.85 -1.09
C PRO A 170 -0.75 -3.03 -0.79
N TYR A 171 -1.38 -4.16 -1.14
CA TYR A 171 -2.86 -4.28 -1.15
C TYR A 171 -3.44 -5.22 -0.08
N HIS A 172 -2.75 -6.28 0.32
CA HIS A 172 -3.32 -7.21 1.31
C HIS A 172 -3.27 -6.71 2.76
N ARG A 173 -2.55 -5.60 3.00
CA ARG A 173 -2.61 -4.86 4.27
C ARG A 173 -3.92 -4.09 4.44
N VAL A 174 -4.76 -3.99 3.40
CA VAL A 174 -6.10 -3.38 3.49
C VAL A 174 -7.17 -4.44 3.79
N GLN A 175 -7.07 -5.65 3.21
CA GLN A 175 -8.04 -6.74 3.47
C GLN A 175 -7.95 -7.32 4.89
N LEU A 176 -6.74 -7.43 5.46
CA LEU A 176 -6.53 -8.01 6.80
C LEU A 176 -6.96 -7.09 7.97
N TYR A 177 -7.31 -5.82 7.71
CA TYR A 177 -7.87 -4.90 8.72
C TYR A 177 -9.41 -4.82 8.69
N LEU A 178 -10.08 -5.52 7.77
CA LEU A 178 -11.55 -5.56 7.64
C LEU A 178 -12.16 -6.92 8.01
N GLN A 179 -11.36 -7.82 8.60
CA GLN A 179 -11.86 -9.03 9.25
C GLN A 179 -11.39 -9.10 10.70
N VAL A 180 -11.84 -8.17 11.56
CA VAL A 180 -12.32 -8.39 12.95
C VAL A 180 -13.18 -7.19 13.33
#